data_AF-A0A537KSN6-F1
#
_entry.id   AF-A0A537KSN6-F1
#
_cell.length_a   1.000
_cell.length_b   1.000
_cell.length_c   1.000
_cell.angle_alpha   90.00
_cell.angle_beta   90.00
_cell.angle_gamma   90.00
#
_symmetry.space_group_name_H-M   'P 1'
#
loop_
_entity.id
_entity.type
_entity.pdbx_description
1 polymer ?
#
loop_
_entity_poly.entity_id
_entity_poly.type
_entity_poly.pdbx_seq_one_letter_code
_entity_poly.pdbx_strand_id
1 'polypeptide(L)'
;MKAFGRLASAAVVATFVLIILGGLVRATGAGLACPDWPLCHGRLIPPLDPLVLTEWSHRFVASIVGILTLAVAVAAWRLRKVGQLGLVGLSNLALVLVIVQIGLGGLTVRHELTAWLVVAHLGTAMAFFATLIILTVTTMTGPAAPRRHDPFRTLAFLTVVATFGLVLIGGYVSASGAGLACPDWPLCYGQLLPSLTGGVGAHLLHRFAAAIAGALIVVTAAAAYRTQARRPQLQAASAIAVGLLILQIILGALNIEYRLADAVTTAHLATAAALFATLVVLALLASRLPESEAYQPEAAGQPGRSRVQRVMDYVALTKPRIIVLLLVTAFASMLIAAPGRISPSGRVSPPYALAFAVLLGTVAFVEMAVLVNLLAALLSLAALLFYVFVYTVWLKRSTPQNIVIGGAAGAVPPLVGWAAATGHLSLTAILLFVIVFLWTPPHFWALALFRRDDYALAHVPMLPVVAGETETRRQIVIYTVVLVLVTFLLYPVARLGPVYLLSAGFLGAAFVMLAVRLQRQQTTAAAVRVFGYSIFYLGLLFAAMVADRLLQA
;
A
#
# COMPACT_ATOMS: atom_id res chain seq x y z
N MET A 1 -18.37 -12.03 -25.08
CA MET A 1 -18.58 -11.01 -24.01
C MET A 1 -19.91 -11.18 -23.27
N LYS A 2 -21.09 -11.04 -23.90
CA LYS A 2 -22.39 -11.13 -23.19
C LYS A 2 -22.60 -12.44 -22.40
N ALA A 3 -22.34 -13.60 -23.02
CA ALA A 3 -22.46 -14.90 -22.35
C ALA A 3 -21.49 -15.06 -21.16
N PHE A 4 -20.25 -14.55 -21.31
CA PHE A 4 -19.26 -14.53 -20.25
C PHE A 4 -19.70 -13.65 -19.07
N GLY A 5 -20.24 -12.46 -19.35
CA GLY A 5 -20.80 -11.58 -18.32
C GLY A 5 -21.93 -12.22 -17.54
N ARG A 6 -22.88 -12.91 -18.21
CA ARG A 6 -23.96 -13.65 -17.53
C ARG A 6 -23.44 -14.75 -16.60
N LEU A 7 -22.43 -15.49 -17.05
CA LEU A 7 -21.80 -16.54 -16.25
C LEU A 7 -21.12 -15.95 -15.00
N ALA A 8 -20.39 -14.83 -15.16
CA ALA A 8 -19.79 -14.11 -14.04
C ALA A 8 -20.87 -13.57 -13.07
N SER A 9 -21.97 -13.01 -13.58
CA SER A 9 -23.10 -12.57 -12.74
C SER A 9 -23.73 -13.72 -11.95
N ALA A 10 -23.90 -14.89 -12.57
CA ALA A 10 -24.40 -16.08 -11.87
C ALA A 10 -23.46 -16.48 -10.72
N ALA A 11 -22.14 -16.44 -10.93
CA ALA A 11 -21.16 -16.69 -9.88
C ALA A 11 -21.25 -15.66 -8.74
N VAL A 12 -21.43 -14.36 -9.05
CA VAL A 12 -21.64 -13.30 -8.03
C VAL A 12 -22.89 -13.61 -7.18
N VAL A 13 -24.02 -13.91 -7.80
CA VAL A 13 -25.28 -14.20 -7.09
C VAL A 13 -25.14 -15.45 -6.22
N ALA A 14 -24.59 -16.53 -6.76
CA ALA A 14 -24.37 -17.76 -6.02
C ALA A 14 -23.41 -17.54 -4.83
N THR A 15 -22.37 -16.72 -5.00
CA THR A 15 -21.43 -16.36 -3.92
C THR A 15 -22.12 -15.51 -2.85
N PHE A 16 -23.02 -14.59 -3.22
CA PHE A 16 -23.77 -13.82 -2.24
C PHE A 16 -24.70 -14.71 -1.41
N VAL A 17 -25.40 -15.65 -2.05
CA VAL A 17 -26.20 -16.68 -1.35
C VAL A 17 -25.31 -17.52 -0.44
N LEU A 18 -24.11 -17.90 -0.89
CA LEU A 18 -23.15 -18.65 -0.09
C LEU A 18 -22.73 -17.89 1.18
N ILE A 19 -22.47 -16.59 1.07
CA ILE A 19 -22.12 -15.74 2.23
C ILE A 19 -23.26 -15.69 3.24
N ILE A 20 -24.51 -15.60 2.78
CA ILE A 20 -25.69 -15.64 3.66
C ILE A 20 -25.78 -16.98 4.39
N LEU A 21 -25.62 -18.10 3.67
CA LEU A 21 -25.60 -19.43 4.27
C LEU A 21 -24.45 -19.60 5.27
N GLY A 22 -23.26 -19.07 4.98
CA GLY A 22 -22.15 -19.07 5.91
C GLY A 22 -22.44 -18.26 7.19
N GLY A 23 -23.17 -17.15 7.06
CA GLY A 23 -23.70 -16.40 8.20
C GLY A 23 -24.66 -17.22 9.06
N LEU A 24 -25.59 -17.93 8.42
CA LEU A 24 -26.53 -18.81 9.10
C LEU A 24 -25.83 -19.97 9.82
N VAL A 25 -24.84 -20.60 9.17
CA VAL A 25 -24.01 -21.65 9.79
C VAL A 25 -23.32 -21.14 11.05
N ARG A 26 -22.79 -19.90 11.02
CA ARG A 26 -22.15 -19.31 12.20
C ARG A 26 -23.15 -18.96 13.29
N ALA A 27 -24.27 -18.35 12.92
CA ALA A 27 -25.27 -17.86 13.88
C ALA A 27 -25.93 -19.02 14.65
N THR A 28 -26.29 -20.10 13.94
CA THR A 28 -26.90 -21.31 14.51
C THR A 28 -25.91 -22.22 15.26
N GLY A 29 -24.60 -21.95 15.16
CA GLY A 29 -23.56 -22.83 15.69
C GLY A 29 -23.36 -24.13 14.88
N ALA A 30 -23.95 -24.25 13.70
CA ALA A 30 -23.88 -25.44 12.85
C ALA A 30 -22.48 -25.73 12.27
N GLY A 31 -21.48 -24.87 12.45
CA GLY A 31 -20.16 -24.98 11.80
C GLY A 31 -19.30 -26.20 12.15
N LEU A 32 -19.74 -27.04 13.10
CA LEU A 32 -19.12 -28.33 13.47
C LEU A 32 -20.13 -29.50 13.42
N ALA A 33 -21.30 -29.31 12.80
CA ALA A 33 -22.33 -30.35 12.71
C ALA A 33 -21.91 -31.51 11.78
N CYS A 34 -21.01 -31.24 10.84
CA CYS A 34 -20.34 -32.20 9.97
C CYS A 34 -18.89 -32.43 10.45
N PRO A 35 -18.57 -33.58 11.06
CA PRO A 35 -17.26 -33.83 11.68
C PRO A 35 -16.12 -34.06 10.67
N ASP A 36 -16.47 -34.45 9.44
CA ASP A 36 -15.55 -34.72 8.34
C ASP A 36 -15.66 -33.65 7.24
N TRP A 37 -14.67 -33.65 6.35
CA TRP A 37 -14.59 -32.77 5.19
C TRP A 37 -13.81 -33.52 4.09
N PRO A 38 -14.25 -33.51 2.80
CA PRO A 38 -15.29 -32.65 2.22
C PRO A 38 -16.73 -33.17 2.36
N LEU A 39 -16.91 -34.45 2.72
CA LEU A 39 -18.22 -35.06 2.97
C LEU A 39 -18.78 -34.65 4.34
N CYS A 40 -20.02 -35.07 4.64
CA CYS A 40 -20.64 -34.88 5.94
C CYS A 40 -21.19 -36.22 6.44
N HIS A 41 -20.72 -36.68 7.59
CA HIS A 41 -20.93 -38.04 8.11
C HIS A 41 -20.54 -39.13 7.11
N GLY A 42 -19.49 -38.90 6.31
CA GLY A 42 -19.00 -39.82 5.27
C GLY A 42 -19.95 -40.00 4.08
N ARG A 43 -21.02 -39.20 3.96
CA ARG A 43 -22.06 -39.33 2.93
C ARG A 43 -22.18 -38.05 2.11
N LEU A 44 -22.67 -38.20 0.87
CA LEU A 44 -23.01 -37.05 0.02
C LEU A 44 -24.33 -36.41 0.43
N ILE A 45 -25.31 -37.21 0.85
CA ILE A 45 -26.58 -36.77 1.46
C ILE A 45 -26.55 -37.19 2.94
N PRO A 46 -26.39 -36.26 3.88
CA PRO A 46 -26.29 -36.56 5.30
C PRO A 46 -27.67 -36.73 5.96
N PRO A 47 -27.74 -37.11 7.25
CA PRO A 47 -28.99 -37.13 8.01
C PRO A 47 -29.74 -35.79 7.95
N LEU A 48 -31.08 -35.84 7.97
CA LEU A 48 -31.96 -34.66 7.89
C LEU A 48 -32.09 -33.89 9.22
N ASP A 49 -31.00 -33.81 9.98
CA ASP A 49 -30.93 -32.98 11.19
C ASP A 49 -30.80 -31.49 10.81
N PRO A 50 -31.52 -30.55 11.48
CA PRO A 50 -31.51 -29.14 11.09
C PRO A 50 -30.13 -28.47 11.05
N LEU A 51 -29.25 -28.76 12.01
CA LEU A 51 -27.91 -28.16 12.06
C LEU A 51 -27.00 -28.78 10.99
N VAL A 52 -27.08 -30.10 10.82
CA VAL A 52 -26.37 -30.82 9.75
C VAL A 52 -26.80 -30.33 8.37
N LEU A 53 -28.09 -30.13 8.14
CA LEU A 53 -28.64 -29.61 6.90
C LEU A 53 -28.18 -28.17 6.63
N THR A 54 -28.06 -27.35 7.66
CA THR A 54 -27.57 -25.96 7.54
C THR A 54 -26.13 -25.94 7.04
N GLU A 55 -25.25 -26.72 7.68
CA GLU A 55 -23.84 -26.81 7.26
C GLU A 55 -23.68 -27.47 5.88
N TRP A 56 -24.41 -28.56 5.63
CA TRP A 56 -24.39 -29.24 4.35
C TRP A 56 -24.88 -28.35 3.21
N SER A 57 -25.94 -27.57 3.41
CA SER A 57 -26.46 -26.64 2.40
C SER A 57 -25.42 -25.59 2.01
N HIS A 58 -24.68 -25.06 2.98
CA HIS A 58 -23.56 -24.17 2.73
C HIS A 58 -22.46 -24.86 1.89
N ARG A 59 -22.04 -26.09 2.24
CA ARG A 59 -21.03 -26.87 1.50
C ARG A 59 -21.49 -27.22 0.07
N PHE A 60 -22.76 -27.54 -0.11
CA PHE A 60 -23.36 -27.84 -1.41
C PHE A 60 -23.34 -26.61 -2.32
N VAL A 61 -23.79 -25.45 -1.84
CA VAL A 61 -23.74 -24.20 -2.59
C VAL A 61 -22.29 -23.78 -2.87
N ALA A 62 -21.34 -24.04 -1.95
CA ALA A 62 -19.93 -23.77 -2.18
C ALA A 62 -19.38 -24.57 -3.38
N SER A 63 -19.82 -25.81 -3.54
CA SER A 63 -19.46 -26.65 -4.70
C SER A 63 -19.99 -26.06 -6.01
N ILE A 64 -21.22 -25.54 -6.02
CA ILE A 64 -21.80 -24.84 -7.18
C ILE A 64 -20.97 -23.59 -7.51
N VAL A 65 -20.60 -22.79 -6.51
CA VAL A 65 -19.74 -21.60 -6.70
C VAL A 65 -18.37 -22.00 -7.26
N GLY A 66 -17.77 -23.09 -6.79
CA GLY A 66 -16.53 -23.63 -7.33
C GLY A 66 -16.63 -23.99 -8.82
N ILE A 67 -17.71 -24.71 -9.20
CA ILE A 67 -17.97 -25.09 -10.59
C ILE A 67 -18.20 -23.86 -11.48
N LEU A 68 -19.02 -22.90 -11.02
CA LEU A 68 -19.26 -21.65 -11.75
C LEU A 68 -17.95 -20.87 -11.94
N THR A 69 -17.10 -20.81 -10.93
CA THR A 69 -15.80 -20.12 -10.98
C THR A 69 -14.84 -20.79 -11.97
N LEU A 70 -14.79 -22.13 -11.96
CA LEU A 70 -14.02 -22.90 -12.95
C LEU A 70 -14.55 -22.63 -14.36
N ALA A 71 -15.87 -22.63 -14.55
CA ALA A 71 -16.49 -22.31 -15.84
C ALA A 71 -16.15 -20.89 -16.30
N VAL A 72 -16.14 -19.91 -15.40
CA VAL A 72 -15.67 -18.54 -15.68
C VAL A 72 -14.21 -18.55 -16.13
N ALA A 73 -13.31 -19.22 -15.40
CA ALA A 73 -11.88 -19.26 -15.75
C ALA A 73 -11.64 -19.95 -17.12
N VAL A 74 -12.31 -21.07 -17.38
CA VAL A 74 -12.24 -21.78 -18.67
C VAL A 74 -12.79 -20.90 -19.81
N ALA A 75 -13.92 -20.23 -19.60
CA ALA A 75 -14.49 -19.32 -20.59
C ALA A 75 -13.58 -18.11 -20.84
N ALA A 76 -12.90 -17.60 -19.81
CA ALA A 76 -11.94 -16.50 -19.91
C ALA A 76 -10.74 -16.87 -20.80
N TRP A 77 -10.34 -18.14 -20.85
CA TRP A 77 -9.23 -18.59 -21.70
C TRP A 77 -9.47 -18.31 -23.19
N ARG A 78 -10.74 -18.33 -23.63
CA ARG A 78 -11.13 -17.94 -25.00
C ARG A 78 -10.93 -16.44 -25.25
N LEU A 79 -10.96 -15.60 -24.21
CA LEU A 79 -10.72 -14.15 -24.28
C LEU A 79 -9.24 -13.79 -24.43
N ARG A 80 -8.32 -14.72 -24.11
CA ARG A 80 -6.87 -14.56 -24.36
C ARG A 80 -6.57 -14.34 -25.85
N LYS A 81 -7.28 -15.06 -26.72
CA LYS A 81 -7.16 -14.95 -28.19
C LYS A 81 -7.59 -13.58 -28.73
N VAL A 82 -8.38 -12.82 -27.95
CA VAL A 82 -8.91 -11.51 -28.33
C VAL A 82 -8.20 -10.38 -27.56
N GLY A 83 -7.05 -10.66 -26.93
CA GLY A 83 -6.19 -9.67 -26.30
C GLY A 83 -6.67 -9.12 -24.94
N GLN A 84 -7.73 -9.67 -24.34
CA GLN A 84 -8.29 -9.16 -23.07
C GLN A 84 -7.60 -9.75 -21.83
N LEU A 85 -6.29 -9.57 -21.71
CA LEU A 85 -5.45 -10.20 -20.68
C LEU A 85 -5.86 -9.82 -19.24
N GLY A 86 -6.39 -8.62 -19.01
CA GLY A 86 -6.86 -8.20 -17.69
C GLY A 86 -8.04 -9.02 -17.15
N LEU A 87 -8.98 -9.41 -18.02
CA LEU A 87 -10.10 -10.27 -17.63
C LEU A 87 -9.64 -11.69 -17.32
N VAL A 88 -8.70 -12.20 -18.11
CA VAL A 88 -8.07 -13.51 -17.85
C VAL A 88 -7.37 -13.51 -16.49
N GLY A 89 -6.61 -12.44 -16.19
CA GLY A 89 -5.96 -12.26 -14.89
C GLY A 89 -6.95 -12.26 -13.73
N LEU A 90 -8.05 -11.49 -13.83
CA LEU A 90 -9.09 -11.45 -12.81
C LEU A 90 -9.81 -12.80 -12.63
N SER A 91 -10.09 -13.52 -13.72
CA SER A 91 -10.70 -14.85 -13.65
C SER A 91 -9.78 -15.88 -13.00
N ASN A 92 -8.47 -15.83 -13.28
CA ASN A 92 -7.48 -16.69 -12.63
C ASN A 92 -7.31 -16.34 -11.15
N LEU A 93 -7.32 -15.05 -10.80
CA LEU A 93 -7.31 -14.62 -9.40
C LEU A 93 -8.53 -15.16 -8.65
N ALA A 94 -9.73 -15.08 -9.24
CA ALA A 94 -10.93 -15.66 -8.65
C ALA A 94 -10.80 -17.19 -8.45
N LEU A 95 -10.21 -17.91 -9.41
CA LEU A 95 -9.95 -19.35 -9.28
C LEU A 95 -8.96 -19.66 -8.15
N VAL A 96 -7.87 -18.90 -8.02
CA VAL A 96 -6.91 -19.08 -6.93
C VAL A 96 -7.58 -18.80 -5.57
N LEU A 97 -8.36 -17.72 -5.48
CA LEU A 97 -9.05 -17.36 -4.25
C LEU A 97 -10.09 -18.42 -3.82
N VAL A 98 -10.82 -19.03 -4.76
CA VAL A 98 -11.77 -20.10 -4.40
C VAL A 98 -11.04 -21.38 -3.95
N ILE A 99 -9.87 -21.70 -4.51
CA ILE A 99 -9.03 -22.83 -4.05
C ILE A 99 -8.52 -22.57 -2.62
N VAL A 100 -8.07 -21.34 -2.35
CA VAL A 100 -7.65 -20.94 -0.99
C VAL A 100 -8.83 -21.03 -0.02
N GLN A 101 -10.03 -20.60 -0.43
CA GLN A 101 -11.26 -20.72 0.35
C GLN A 101 -11.59 -22.18 0.71
N ILE A 102 -11.51 -23.10 -0.25
CA ILE A 102 -11.73 -24.54 -0.03
C ILE A 102 -10.76 -25.07 1.04
N GLY A 103 -9.48 -24.71 0.95
CA GLY A 103 -8.47 -25.09 1.94
C GLY A 103 -8.73 -24.50 3.33
N LEU A 104 -9.03 -23.20 3.40
CA LEU A 104 -9.35 -22.52 4.65
C LEU A 104 -10.62 -23.08 5.30
N GLY A 105 -11.64 -23.42 4.51
CA GLY A 105 -12.87 -24.05 4.98
C GLY A 105 -12.60 -25.41 5.65
N GLY A 106 -11.76 -26.24 5.03
CA GLY A 106 -11.33 -27.50 5.63
C GLY A 106 -10.53 -27.30 6.93
N LEU A 107 -9.64 -26.29 6.97
CA LEU A 107 -8.88 -25.95 8.17
C LEU A 107 -9.78 -25.41 9.30
N THR A 108 -10.82 -24.64 8.99
CA THR A 108 -11.75 -24.14 10.01
C THR A 108 -12.49 -25.26 10.74
N VAL A 109 -12.85 -26.34 10.05
CA VAL A 109 -13.48 -27.52 10.66
C VAL A 109 -12.48 -28.29 11.52
N ARG A 110 -11.27 -28.56 11.00
CA ARG A 110 -10.24 -29.33 11.72
C ARG A 110 -9.67 -28.64 12.96
N HIS A 111 -9.69 -27.31 12.98
CA HIS A 111 -9.19 -26.50 14.08
C HIS A 111 -10.32 -25.81 14.86
N GLU A 112 -11.49 -26.46 14.95
CA GLU A 112 -12.58 -26.09 15.87
C GLU A 112 -12.92 -24.58 15.83
N LEU A 113 -12.99 -24.00 14.62
CA LEU A 113 -13.42 -22.62 14.37
C LEU A 113 -12.58 -21.54 15.09
N THR A 114 -11.25 -21.73 15.23
CA THR A 114 -10.38 -20.68 15.78
C THR A 114 -10.59 -19.32 15.10
N ALA A 115 -10.66 -18.25 15.91
CA ALA A 115 -11.10 -16.94 15.43
C ALA A 115 -10.29 -16.41 14.24
N TRP A 116 -8.97 -16.61 14.24
CA TRP A 116 -8.10 -16.16 13.16
C TRP A 116 -8.34 -16.89 11.84
N LEU A 117 -8.61 -18.20 11.87
CA LEU A 117 -8.95 -18.96 10.66
C LEU A 117 -10.32 -18.56 10.12
N VAL A 118 -11.30 -18.34 10.99
CA VAL A 118 -12.64 -17.85 10.59
C VAL A 118 -12.55 -16.47 9.95
N VAL A 119 -11.75 -15.56 10.51
CA VAL A 119 -11.53 -14.22 9.93
C VAL A 119 -10.76 -14.30 8.61
N ALA A 120 -9.75 -15.15 8.50
CA ALA A 120 -9.03 -15.37 7.24
C ALA A 120 -9.95 -15.95 6.16
N HIS A 121 -10.82 -16.89 6.52
CA HIS A 121 -11.86 -17.44 5.66
C HIS A 121 -12.84 -16.33 5.22
N LEU A 122 -13.40 -15.53 6.13
CA LEU A 122 -14.27 -14.42 5.76
C LEU A 122 -13.57 -13.41 4.83
N GLY A 123 -12.34 -13.02 5.16
CA GLY A 123 -11.60 -12.02 4.38
C GLY A 123 -11.29 -12.49 2.96
N THR A 124 -10.88 -13.74 2.79
CA THR A 124 -10.63 -14.32 1.46
C THR A 124 -11.93 -14.52 0.68
N ALA A 125 -13.04 -14.88 1.33
CA ALA A 125 -14.37 -14.93 0.70
C ALA A 125 -14.83 -13.54 0.19
N MET A 126 -14.62 -12.48 0.98
CA MET A 126 -14.96 -11.12 0.58
C MET A 126 -14.07 -10.60 -0.55
N ALA A 127 -12.78 -10.95 -0.57
CA ALA A 127 -11.86 -10.63 -1.67
C ALA A 127 -12.24 -11.37 -2.97
N PHE A 128 -12.63 -12.65 -2.85
CA PHE A 128 -13.16 -13.45 -3.95
C PHE A 128 -14.44 -12.82 -4.53
N PHE A 129 -15.38 -12.44 -3.65
CA PHE A 129 -16.62 -11.78 -4.04
C PHE A 129 -16.37 -10.44 -4.76
N ALA A 130 -15.48 -9.59 -4.22
CA ALA A 130 -15.07 -8.36 -4.90
C ALA A 130 -14.46 -8.62 -6.28
N THR A 131 -13.63 -9.65 -6.42
CA THR A 131 -13.01 -10.02 -7.70
C THR A 131 -14.06 -10.40 -8.74
N LEU A 132 -15.06 -11.21 -8.37
CA LEU A 132 -16.17 -11.57 -9.26
C LEU A 132 -17.04 -10.36 -9.64
N ILE A 133 -17.28 -9.43 -8.71
CA ILE A 133 -18.00 -8.18 -9.00
C ILE A 133 -17.20 -7.33 -9.99
N ILE A 134 -15.90 -7.13 -9.76
CA ILE A 134 -15.03 -6.36 -10.65
C ILE A 134 -15.02 -6.97 -12.05
N LEU A 135 -14.90 -8.30 -12.14
CA LEU A 135 -14.97 -9.04 -13.40
C LEU A 135 -16.32 -8.77 -14.11
N THR A 136 -17.44 -8.95 -13.39
CA THR A 136 -18.79 -8.79 -13.93
C THR A 136 -19.03 -7.38 -14.43
N VAL A 137 -18.81 -6.36 -13.59
CA VAL A 137 -19.02 -4.96 -13.97
C VAL A 137 -18.11 -4.54 -15.11
N THR A 138 -16.86 -5.00 -15.13
CA THR A 138 -15.94 -4.75 -16.25
C THR A 138 -16.49 -5.28 -17.56
N THR A 139 -17.06 -6.50 -17.55
CA THR A 139 -17.61 -7.10 -18.76
C THR A 139 -18.90 -6.45 -19.22
N MET A 140 -19.71 -5.93 -18.29
CA MET A 140 -20.97 -5.24 -18.60
C MET A 140 -20.77 -3.81 -19.09
N THR A 141 -19.80 -3.10 -18.52
CA THR A 141 -19.50 -1.70 -18.87
C THR A 141 -18.59 -1.56 -20.09
N GLY A 142 -17.87 -2.62 -20.47
CA GLY A 142 -17.01 -2.64 -21.64
C GLY A 142 -15.64 -1.98 -21.43
N PRO A 143 -14.91 -1.70 -22.52
CA PRO A 143 -13.64 -0.98 -22.49
C PRO A 143 -13.85 0.44 -21.92
N ALA A 144 -12.91 0.91 -21.12
CA ALA A 144 -12.94 2.26 -20.56
C ALA A 144 -11.51 2.78 -20.43
N ALA A 145 -11.32 4.07 -20.70
CA ALA A 145 -10.04 4.72 -20.45
C ALA A 145 -9.83 4.86 -18.92
N PRO A 146 -8.64 4.51 -18.40
CA PRO A 146 -8.34 4.70 -16.98
C PRO A 146 -8.27 6.20 -16.65
N ARG A 147 -9.03 6.64 -15.66
CA ARG A 147 -8.99 8.04 -15.21
C ARG A 147 -7.71 8.32 -14.41
N ARG A 148 -6.83 9.20 -14.92
CA ARG A 148 -5.61 9.65 -14.21
C ARG A 148 -6.00 10.66 -13.12
N HIS A 149 -5.58 10.40 -11.88
CA HIS A 149 -5.74 11.22 -10.67
C HIS A 149 -7.10 11.93 -10.48
N ASP A 150 -8.06 11.22 -9.87
CA ASP A 150 -9.34 11.79 -9.40
C ASP A 150 -9.44 11.67 -7.86
N PRO A 151 -9.61 12.77 -7.12
CA PRO A 151 -9.85 12.75 -5.67
C PRO A 151 -11.04 11.89 -5.26
N PHE A 152 -12.13 11.90 -6.04
CA PHE A 152 -13.33 11.11 -5.76
C PHE A 152 -13.06 9.61 -5.89
N ARG A 153 -12.33 9.20 -6.92
CA ARG A 153 -11.88 7.80 -7.08
C ARG A 153 -11.04 7.34 -5.89
N THR A 154 -10.12 8.20 -5.44
CA THR A 154 -9.25 7.88 -4.29
C THR A 154 -10.08 7.72 -3.03
N LEU A 155 -11.01 8.64 -2.79
CA LEU A 155 -11.95 8.58 -1.68
C LEU A 155 -12.76 7.28 -1.72
N ALA A 156 -13.41 6.97 -2.84
CA ALA A 156 -14.20 5.74 -3.00
C ALA A 156 -13.37 4.47 -2.75
N PHE A 157 -12.12 4.43 -3.21
CA PHE A 157 -11.21 3.31 -2.95
C PHE A 157 -10.86 3.18 -1.46
N LEU A 158 -10.53 4.29 -0.79
CA LEU A 158 -10.26 4.29 0.65
C LEU A 158 -11.49 3.83 1.46
N THR A 159 -12.69 4.20 1.02
CA THR A 159 -13.96 3.73 1.61
C THR A 159 -14.10 2.22 1.51
N VAL A 160 -13.82 1.63 0.34
CA VAL A 160 -13.81 0.17 0.16
C VAL A 160 -12.81 -0.51 1.10
N VAL A 161 -11.59 0.02 1.21
CA VAL A 161 -10.54 -0.55 2.08
C VAL A 161 -10.95 -0.47 3.56
N ALA A 162 -11.49 0.68 4.00
CA ALA A 162 -11.95 0.86 5.37
C ALA A 162 -13.11 -0.09 5.70
N THR A 163 -14.10 -0.23 4.80
CA THR A 163 -15.22 -1.16 4.98
C THR A 163 -14.77 -2.62 4.95
N PHE A 164 -13.78 -2.99 4.12
CA PHE A 164 -13.19 -4.32 4.16
C PHE A 164 -12.57 -4.63 5.53
N GLY A 165 -11.77 -3.70 6.06
CA GLY A 165 -11.21 -3.81 7.41
C GLY A 165 -12.30 -3.94 8.49
N LEU A 166 -13.39 -3.17 8.37
CA LEU A 166 -14.53 -3.26 9.28
C LEU A 166 -15.20 -4.65 9.26
N VAL A 167 -15.37 -5.25 8.08
CA VAL A 167 -15.92 -6.60 7.95
C VAL A 167 -15.03 -7.62 8.66
N LEU A 168 -13.70 -7.51 8.57
CA LEU A 168 -12.77 -8.40 9.28
C LEU A 168 -12.87 -8.23 10.80
N ILE A 169 -12.95 -6.98 11.29
CA ILE A 169 -13.12 -6.69 12.72
C ILE A 169 -14.45 -7.26 13.22
N GLY A 170 -15.54 -7.09 12.47
CA GLY A 170 -16.85 -7.69 12.80
C GLY A 170 -16.82 -9.22 12.80
N GLY A 171 -16.13 -9.82 11.82
CA GLY A 171 -15.87 -11.26 11.78
C GLY A 171 -15.11 -11.75 13.01
N TYR A 172 -14.11 -11.00 13.47
CA TYR A 172 -13.38 -11.33 14.69
C TYR A 172 -14.27 -11.26 15.93
N VAL A 173 -15.10 -10.22 16.07
CA VAL A 173 -16.06 -10.09 17.19
C VAL A 173 -17.01 -11.29 17.26
N SER A 174 -17.54 -11.73 16.11
CA SER A 174 -18.38 -12.93 16.04
C SER A 174 -17.58 -14.19 16.37
N ALA A 175 -16.39 -14.34 15.79
CA ALA A 175 -15.57 -15.53 15.93
C ALA A 175 -15.00 -15.74 17.34
N SER A 176 -14.69 -14.64 18.05
CA SER A 176 -14.14 -14.66 19.41
C SER A 176 -15.21 -14.71 20.51
N GLY A 177 -16.50 -14.80 20.16
CA GLY A 177 -17.61 -14.78 21.12
C GLY A 177 -17.85 -13.42 21.79
N ALA A 178 -17.31 -12.33 21.23
CA ALA A 178 -17.41 -11.00 21.82
C ALA A 178 -18.70 -10.23 21.44
N GLY A 179 -19.63 -10.85 20.71
CA GLY A 179 -20.82 -10.19 20.16
C GLY A 179 -21.77 -9.58 21.21
N LEU A 180 -21.81 -10.13 22.43
CA LEU A 180 -22.59 -9.59 23.55
C LEU A 180 -21.71 -9.04 24.69
N ALA A 181 -20.43 -8.76 24.42
CA ALA A 181 -19.52 -8.23 25.44
C ALA A 181 -19.91 -6.82 25.93
N CYS A 182 -20.75 -6.11 25.18
CA CYS A 182 -21.39 -4.87 25.61
C CYS A 182 -22.92 -5.09 25.57
N PRO A 183 -23.61 -5.01 26.71
CA PRO A 183 -25.04 -5.36 26.81
C PRO A 183 -25.99 -4.27 26.31
N ASP A 184 -25.48 -3.05 26.10
CA ASP A 184 -26.23 -1.86 25.70
C ASP A 184 -25.72 -1.28 24.38
N TRP A 185 -26.51 -0.40 23.79
CA TRP A 185 -26.21 0.35 22.57
C TRP A 185 -26.78 1.77 22.70
N PRO A 186 -26.06 2.83 22.28
CA PRO A 186 -24.78 2.83 21.56
C PRO A 186 -23.54 2.72 22.47
N LEU A 187 -23.71 2.92 23.78
CA LEU A 187 -22.65 2.85 24.80
C LEU A 187 -22.35 1.41 25.21
N CYS A 188 -21.34 1.22 26.06
CA CYS A 188 -20.99 -0.08 26.64
C CYS A 188 -20.89 0.06 28.16
N TYR A 189 -21.76 -0.64 28.88
CA TYR A 189 -22.03 -0.45 30.31
C TYR A 189 -22.36 1.01 30.67
N GLY A 190 -23.11 1.70 29.81
CA GLY A 190 -23.44 3.13 29.98
C GLY A 190 -22.25 4.07 29.79
N GLN A 191 -21.09 3.57 29.35
CA GLN A 191 -19.86 4.36 29.16
C GLN A 191 -19.41 4.36 27.70
N LEU A 192 -18.76 5.44 27.27
CA LEU A 192 -18.15 5.53 25.95
C LEU A 192 -16.81 4.77 25.88
N LEU A 193 -16.04 4.76 26.98
CA LEU A 193 -14.74 4.11 27.10
C LEU A 193 -14.64 3.32 28.43
N PRO A 194 -15.32 2.17 28.55
CA PRO A 194 -15.21 1.29 29.72
C PRO A 194 -13.87 0.53 29.74
N SER A 195 -13.65 -0.29 30.77
CA SER A 195 -12.49 -1.18 30.86
C SER A 195 -12.43 -2.16 29.68
N LEU A 196 -11.29 -2.24 29.00
CA LEU A 196 -11.09 -3.07 27.81
C LEU A 196 -10.77 -4.55 28.12
N THR A 197 -11.30 -5.07 29.22
CA THR A 197 -11.06 -6.45 29.66
C THR A 197 -11.95 -7.44 28.90
N GLY A 198 -11.47 -8.65 28.67
CA GLY A 198 -12.21 -9.69 27.95
C GLY A 198 -12.60 -9.29 26.52
N GLY A 199 -13.83 -9.61 26.11
CA GLY A 199 -14.34 -9.32 24.77
C GLY A 199 -14.71 -7.86 24.50
N VAL A 200 -14.74 -7.00 25.54
CA VAL A 200 -15.18 -5.59 25.45
C VAL A 200 -14.33 -4.80 24.46
N GLY A 201 -13.01 -5.01 24.49
CA GLY A 201 -12.08 -4.33 23.59
C GLY A 201 -12.35 -4.60 22.11
N ALA A 202 -12.62 -5.86 21.74
CA ALA A 202 -12.93 -6.24 20.36
C ALA A 202 -14.27 -5.64 19.92
N HIS A 203 -15.28 -5.66 20.79
CA HIS A 203 -16.60 -5.12 20.48
C HIS A 203 -16.59 -3.59 20.33
N LEU A 204 -15.88 -2.86 21.18
CA LEU A 204 -15.69 -1.41 21.04
C LEU A 204 -14.87 -1.05 19.80
N LEU A 205 -13.80 -1.81 19.51
CA LEU A 205 -13.01 -1.60 18.28
C LEU A 205 -13.90 -1.68 17.04
N HIS A 206 -14.81 -2.67 17.00
CA HIS A 206 -15.80 -2.77 15.93
C HIS A 206 -16.71 -1.54 15.85
N ARG A 207 -17.27 -1.06 16.99
CA ARG A 207 -18.16 0.12 17.02
C ARG A 207 -17.47 1.39 16.56
N PHE A 208 -16.25 1.67 17.04
CA PHE A 208 -15.48 2.83 16.60
C PHE A 208 -15.07 2.74 15.13
N ALA A 209 -14.63 1.56 14.68
CA ALA A 209 -14.33 1.33 13.26
C ALA A 209 -15.59 1.51 12.39
N ALA A 210 -16.76 1.06 12.86
CA ALA A 210 -18.03 1.24 12.18
C ALA A 210 -18.43 2.71 12.05
N ALA A 211 -18.25 3.50 13.12
CA ALA A 211 -18.50 4.94 13.08
C ALA A 211 -17.58 5.66 12.08
N ILE A 212 -16.28 5.33 12.05
CA ILE A 212 -15.31 5.90 11.12
C ILE A 212 -15.65 5.53 9.68
N ALA A 213 -15.90 4.24 9.41
CA ALA A 213 -16.26 3.78 8.08
C ALA A 213 -17.61 4.36 7.61
N GLY A 214 -18.59 4.46 8.51
CA GLY A 214 -19.88 5.10 8.24
C GLY A 214 -19.73 6.56 7.85
N ALA A 215 -18.93 7.33 8.60
CA ALA A 215 -18.61 8.71 8.24
C ALA A 215 -17.94 8.82 6.87
N LEU A 216 -17.00 7.91 6.56
CA LEU A 216 -16.33 7.88 5.27
C LEU A 216 -17.28 7.55 4.11
N ILE A 217 -18.25 6.65 4.31
CA ILE A 217 -19.32 6.35 3.34
C ILE A 217 -20.18 7.59 3.10
N VAL A 218 -20.59 8.31 4.15
CA VAL A 218 -21.39 9.54 4.03
C VAL A 218 -20.61 10.63 3.29
N VAL A 219 -19.33 10.83 3.61
CA VAL A 219 -18.45 11.78 2.91
C VAL A 219 -18.29 11.39 1.44
N THR A 220 -18.15 10.10 1.14
CA THR A 220 -18.11 9.60 -0.24
C THR A 220 -19.40 9.90 -0.97
N ALA A 221 -20.56 9.64 -0.36
CA ALA A 221 -21.85 9.94 -0.98
C ALA A 221 -22.03 11.44 -1.22
N ALA A 222 -21.72 12.29 -0.23
CA ALA A 222 -21.77 13.74 -0.38
C ALA A 222 -20.84 14.23 -1.50
N ALA A 223 -19.62 13.68 -1.61
CA ALA A 223 -18.70 13.99 -2.68
C ALA A 223 -19.23 13.53 -4.06
N ALA A 224 -19.93 12.40 -4.14
CA ALA A 224 -20.56 11.93 -5.37
C ALA A 224 -21.62 12.93 -5.86
N TYR A 225 -22.51 13.39 -4.96
CA TYR A 225 -23.53 14.38 -5.30
C TYR A 225 -22.96 15.75 -5.67
N ARG A 226 -21.89 16.20 -4.99
CA ARG A 226 -21.27 17.51 -5.22
C ARG A 226 -20.39 17.56 -6.47
N THR A 227 -19.61 16.50 -6.73
CA THR A 227 -18.55 16.53 -7.75
C THR A 227 -18.86 15.71 -9.00
N GLN A 228 -19.82 14.78 -8.92
CA GLN A 228 -20.15 13.84 -9.99
C GLN A 228 -21.58 14.02 -10.50
N ALA A 229 -22.08 15.27 -10.56
CA ALA A 229 -23.47 15.59 -10.92
C ALA A 229 -23.90 15.04 -12.30
N ARG A 230 -22.96 14.83 -13.22
CA ARG A 230 -23.22 14.29 -14.57
C ARG A 230 -23.23 12.74 -14.62
N ARG A 231 -23.02 12.06 -13.50
CA ARG A 231 -22.92 10.59 -13.43
C ARG A 231 -23.97 10.01 -12.48
N PRO A 232 -25.24 9.85 -12.93
CA PRO A 232 -26.34 9.40 -12.08
C PRO A 232 -26.11 7.99 -11.51
N GLN A 233 -25.35 7.15 -12.20
CA GLN A 233 -24.97 5.81 -11.73
C GLN A 233 -24.13 5.87 -10.44
N LEU A 234 -23.23 6.85 -10.31
CA LEU A 234 -22.42 7.03 -9.09
C LEU A 234 -23.28 7.55 -7.94
N GLN A 235 -24.18 8.50 -8.22
CA GLN A 235 -25.13 9.01 -7.23
C GLN A 235 -26.08 7.92 -6.73
N ALA A 236 -26.63 7.11 -7.63
CA ALA A 236 -27.50 5.98 -7.29
C ALA A 236 -26.77 4.94 -6.43
N ALA A 237 -25.56 4.53 -6.82
CA ALA A 237 -24.75 3.60 -6.02
C ALA A 237 -24.40 4.19 -4.64
N SER A 238 -24.09 5.48 -4.55
CA SER A 238 -23.89 6.16 -3.26
C SER A 238 -25.15 6.22 -2.40
N ALA A 239 -26.33 6.47 -2.98
CA ALA A 239 -27.60 6.46 -2.25
C ALA A 239 -27.94 5.07 -1.70
N ILE A 240 -27.76 4.03 -2.52
CA ILE A 240 -27.94 2.63 -2.10
C ILE A 240 -26.98 2.30 -0.96
N ALA A 241 -25.71 2.71 -1.04
CA ALA A 241 -24.74 2.50 0.03
C ALA A 241 -25.15 3.20 1.34
N VAL A 242 -25.70 4.41 1.29
CA VAL A 242 -26.21 5.10 2.48
C VAL A 242 -27.43 4.38 3.06
N GLY A 243 -28.36 3.92 2.23
CA GLY A 243 -29.52 3.13 2.68
C GLY A 243 -29.10 1.83 3.36
N LEU A 244 -28.16 1.10 2.76
CA LEU A 244 -27.59 -0.13 3.33
C LEU A 244 -26.80 0.14 4.62
N LEU A 245 -26.09 1.28 4.73
CA LEU A 245 -25.43 1.69 5.97
C LEU A 245 -26.44 1.92 7.11
N ILE A 246 -27.55 2.60 6.84
CA ILE A 246 -28.61 2.82 7.84
C ILE A 246 -29.16 1.47 8.31
N LEU A 247 -29.49 0.58 7.37
CA LEU A 247 -29.95 -0.77 7.69
C LEU A 247 -28.89 -1.56 8.49
N GLN A 248 -27.61 -1.43 8.16
CA GLN A 248 -26.51 -2.07 8.89
C GLN A 248 -26.43 -1.61 10.34
N ILE A 249 -26.59 -0.31 10.59
CA ILE A 249 -26.57 0.27 11.94
C ILE A 249 -27.76 -0.26 12.75
N ILE A 250 -28.95 -0.29 12.16
CA ILE A 250 -30.16 -0.82 12.79
C ILE A 250 -29.95 -2.30 13.15
N LEU A 251 -29.53 -3.13 12.20
CA LEU A 251 -29.27 -4.56 12.45
C LEU A 251 -28.16 -4.78 13.49
N GLY A 252 -27.18 -3.89 13.56
CA GLY A 252 -26.13 -3.92 14.58
C GLY A 252 -26.67 -3.66 15.99
N ALA A 253 -27.57 -2.69 16.15
CA ALA A 253 -28.27 -2.43 17.41
C ALA A 253 -29.21 -3.60 17.77
N LEU A 254 -29.96 -4.11 16.80
CA LEU A 254 -30.88 -5.24 16.98
C LEU A 254 -30.16 -6.54 17.39
N ASN A 255 -28.91 -6.74 16.98
CA ASN A 255 -28.11 -7.88 17.45
C ASN A 255 -27.86 -7.85 18.96
N ILE A 256 -27.77 -6.67 19.56
CA ILE A 256 -27.63 -6.53 21.02
C ILE A 256 -28.99 -6.76 21.68
N GLU A 257 -30.03 -6.07 21.17
CA GLU A 257 -31.40 -6.14 21.71
C GLU A 257 -31.96 -7.57 21.69
N TYR A 258 -31.87 -8.25 20.54
CA TYR A 258 -32.36 -9.61 20.35
C TYR A 258 -31.30 -10.69 20.65
N ARG A 259 -30.23 -10.33 21.38
CA ARG A 259 -29.20 -11.25 21.89
C ARG A 259 -28.66 -12.22 20.83
N LEU A 260 -28.27 -11.68 19.67
CA LEU A 260 -27.71 -12.41 18.53
C LEU A 260 -28.68 -13.41 17.88
N ALA A 261 -29.98 -13.12 17.85
CA ALA A 261 -30.94 -13.94 17.10
C ALA A 261 -30.47 -14.24 15.67
N ASP A 262 -30.56 -15.51 15.26
CA ASP A 262 -29.93 -16.03 14.04
C ASP A 262 -30.25 -15.23 12.79
N ALA A 263 -31.52 -14.86 12.64
CA ALA A 263 -32.00 -14.06 11.51
C ALA A 263 -31.38 -12.65 11.50
N VAL A 264 -31.27 -12.00 12.66
CA VAL A 264 -30.70 -10.65 12.78
C VAL A 264 -29.20 -10.68 12.51
N THR A 265 -28.49 -11.66 13.08
CA THR A 265 -27.04 -11.83 12.87
C THR A 265 -26.72 -12.16 11.41
N THR A 266 -27.50 -13.05 10.79
CA THR A 266 -27.36 -13.39 9.38
C THR A 266 -27.68 -12.20 8.47
N ALA A 267 -28.77 -11.47 8.75
CA ALA A 267 -29.13 -10.27 8.02
C ALA A 267 -28.07 -9.17 8.14
N HIS A 268 -27.42 -9.04 9.30
CA HIS A 268 -26.34 -8.09 9.52
C HIS A 268 -25.12 -8.43 8.64
N LEU A 269 -24.75 -9.70 8.50
CA LEU A 269 -23.69 -10.10 7.57
C LEU A 269 -24.10 -9.89 6.10
N ALA A 270 -25.32 -10.28 5.74
CA ALA A 270 -25.84 -10.15 4.38
C ALA A 270 -25.85 -8.68 3.92
N THR A 271 -26.32 -7.79 4.78
CA THR A 271 -26.35 -6.34 4.53
C THR A 271 -24.94 -5.76 4.46
N ALA A 272 -24.00 -6.23 5.29
CA ALA A 272 -22.59 -5.81 5.21
C ALA A 272 -21.97 -6.20 3.86
N ALA A 273 -22.23 -7.43 3.39
CA ALA A 273 -21.73 -7.91 2.12
C ALA A 273 -22.33 -7.14 0.93
N ALA A 274 -23.63 -6.83 0.98
CA ALA A 274 -24.29 -5.99 -0.02
C ALA A 274 -23.76 -4.55 -0.04
N LEU A 275 -23.53 -3.95 1.14
CA LEU A 275 -22.92 -2.64 1.28
C LEU A 275 -21.52 -2.62 0.68
N PHE A 276 -20.69 -3.60 1.04
CA PHE A 276 -19.34 -3.75 0.49
C PHE A 276 -19.35 -3.93 -1.04
N ALA A 277 -20.23 -4.79 -1.57
CA ALA A 277 -20.40 -4.97 -3.01
C ALA A 277 -20.76 -3.65 -3.70
N THR A 278 -21.70 -2.88 -3.14
CA THR A 278 -22.12 -1.58 -3.67
C THR A 278 -20.95 -0.59 -3.72
N LEU A 279 -20.11 -0.56 -2.68
CA LEU A 279 -18.93 0.31 -2.63
C LEU A 279 -17.85 -0.13 -3.63
N VAL A 280 -17.65 -1.44 -3.85
CA VAL A 280 -16.75 -1.96 -4.89
C VAL A 280 -17.24 -1.52 -6.28
N VAL A 281 -18.55 -1.63 -6.56
CA VAL A 281 -19.15 -1.15 -7.81
C VAL A 281 -18.92 0.35 -7.97
N LEU A 282 -19.20 1.14 -6.93
CA LEU A 282 -18.99 2.60 -6.94
C LEU A 282 -17.53 2.97 -7.27
N ALA A 283 -16.56 2.36 -6.57
CA ALA A 283 -15.14 2.62 -6.78
C ALA A 283 -14.67 2.24 -8.19
N LEU A 284 -15.18 1.11 -8.72
CA LEU A 284 -14.86 0.68 -10.08
C LEU A 284 -15.45 1.64 -11.13
N LEU A 285 -16.71 2.05 -11.00
CA LEU A 285 -17.34 3.02 -11.89
C LEU A 285 -16.64 4.38 -11.83
N ALA A 286 -16.19 4.80 -10.64
CA ALA A 286 -15.41 6.03 -10.46
C ALA A 286 -14.04 5.96 -11.15
N SER A 287 -13.44 4.78 -11.24
CA SER A 287 -12.14 4.58 -11.91
C SER A 287 -12.20 4.57 -13.44
N ARG A 288 -13.41 4.50 -14.01
CA ARG A 288 -13.66 4.36 -15.45
C ARG A 288 -14.27 5.63 -16.04
N LEU A 289 -13.66 6.15 -17.08
CA LEU A 289 -14.26 7.16 -17.95
C LEU A 289 -14.94 6.45 -19.15
N PRO A 290 -16.22 6.76 -19.45
CA PRO A 290 -16.84 6.33 -20.70
C PRO A 290 -16.01 6.85 -21.89
N GLU A 291 -15.81 6.04 -22.93
CA GLU A 291 -15.05 6.42 -24.12
C GLU A 291 -15.58 7.69 -24.79
N SER A 292 -16.90 7.93 -24.71
CA SER A 292 -17.57 9.14 -25.20
C SER A 292 -17.13 10.44 -24.50
N GLU A 293 -16.58 10.34 -23.29
CA GLU A 293 -16.00 11.47 -22.54
C GLU A 293 -14.46 11.49 -22.59
N ALA A 294 -13.83 10.45 -23.16
CA ALA A 294 -12.37 10.28 -23.16
C ALA A 294 -11.66 11.07 -24.26
N TYR A 295 -12.39 11.62 -25.24
CA TYR A 295 -11.84 12.46 -26.31
C TYR A 295 -12.52 13.84 -26.36
N GLN A 296 -11.86 14.83 -25.75
CA GLN A 296 -11.86 16.20 -26.26
C GLN A 296 -10.40 16.55 -26.53
N PRO A 297 -9.99 16.84 -27.78
CA PRO A 297 -8.68 17.42 -28.02
C PRO A 297 -8.68 18.77 -27.30
N GLU A 298 -7.79 18.94 -26.33
CA GLU A 298 -7.57 20.24 -25.70
C GLU A 298 -7.23 21.23 -26.80
N ALA A 299 -8.17 22.15 -27.06
CA ALA A 299 -7.88 23.36 -27.80
C ALA A 299 -6.68 24.04 -27.12
N ALA A 300 -5.63 24.26 -27.91
CA ALA A 300 -4.48 25.03 -27.51
C ALA A 300 -4.96 26.38 -26.93
N GLY A 301 -4.64 26.61 -25.65
CA GLY A 301 -4.86 27.88 -24.96
C GLY A 301 -5.97 27.84 -23.91
N GLN A 302 -5.63 27.52 -22.66
CA GLN A 302 -6.38 28.02 -21.51
C GLN A 302 -5.52 29.02 -20.71
N PRO A 303 -5.83 30.33 -20.77
CA PRO A 303 -5.26 31.30 -19.86
C PRO A 303 -5.94 31.19 -18.49
N GLY A 304 -5.16 31.03 -17.41
CA GLY A 304 -5.70 31.20 -16.04
C GLY A 304 -5.39 30.14 -15.00
N ARG A 305 -4.25 29.42 -15.05
CA ARG A 305 -3.83 28.65 -13.85
C ARG A 305 -3.32 29.61 -12.77
N SER A 306 -4.07 29.68 -11.66
CA SER A 306 -3.74 30.53 -10.50
C SER A 306 -2.32 30.20 -9.98
N ARG A 307 -1.61 31.23 -9.50
CA ARG A 307 -0.24 31.08 -8.96
C ARG A 307 -0.23 30.07 -7.79
N VAL A 308 -1.33 30.02 -7.03
CA VAL A 308 -1.55 29.07 -5.93
C VAL A 308 -1.64 27.63 -6.42
N GLN A 309 -2.33 27.37 -7.53
CA GLN A 309 -2.44 26.02 -8.09
C GLN A 309 -1.06 25.47 -8.49
N ARG A 310 -0.25 26.29 -9.17
CA ARG A 310 1.13 25.91 -9.55
C ARG A 310 2.01 25.66 -8.33
N VAL A 311 1.93 26.51 -7.31
CA VAL A 311 2.67 26.31 -6.05
C VAL A 311 2.22 25.02 -5.36
N MET A 312 0.91 24.73 -5.33
CA MET A 312 0.38 23.49 -4.76
C MET A 312 0.80 22.25 -5.54
N ASP A 313 0.92 22.33 -6.87
CA ASP A 313 1.44 21.24 -7.71
C ASP A 313 2.93 20.99 -7.42
N TYR A 314 3.74 22.06 -7.27
CA TYR A 314 5.14 21.94 -6.85
C TYR A 314 5.27 21.38 -5.42
N VAL A 315 4.40 21.80 -4.50
CA VAL A 315 4.35 21.25 -3.13
C VAL A 315 3.88 19.79 -3.15
N ALA A 316 3.00 19.37 -4.04
CA ALA A 316 2.61 17.96 -4.16
C ALA A 316 3.77 17.08 -4.68
N LEU A 317 4.62 17.63 -5.56
CA LEU A 317 5.82 16.96 -6.09
C LEU A 317 6.89 16.70 -5.03
N THR A 318 6.96 17.49 -3.95
CA THR A 318 7.86 17.21 -2.82
C THR A 318 7.39 16.03 -1.96
N LYS A 319 6.29 15.36 -2.34
CA LYS A 319 5.70 14.22 -1.63
C LYS A 319 5.55 14.49 -0.12
N PRO A 320 4.91 15.60 0.29
CA PRO A 320 4.83 16.04 1.68
C PRO A 320 4.14 15.00 2.56
N ARG A 321 3.25 14.17 2.01
CA ARG A 321 2.62 13.06 2.73
C ARG A 321 3.61 11.94 3.08
N ILE A 322 4.58 11.64 2.22
CA ILE A 322 5.63 10.64 2.49
C ILE A 322 6.65 11.23 3.46
N ILE A 323 7.00 12.52 3.30
CA ILE A 323 7.89 13.20 4.24
C ILE A 323 7.22 13.27 5.62
N VAL A 324 5.94 13.63 5.72
CA VAL A 324 5.19 13.64 6.98
C VAL A 324 5.05 12.23 7.54
N LEU A 325 4.78 11.21 6.73
CA LEU A 325 4.76 9.83 7.20
C LEU A 325 6.13 9.38 7.73
N LEU A 326 7.21 9.72 7.03
CA LEU A 326 8.59 9.45 7.47
C LEU A 326 8.94 10.23 8.74
N LEU A 327 8.53 11.49 8.84
CA LEU A 327 8.74 12.31 10.02
C LEU A 327 7.92 11.81 11.20
N VAL A 328 6.67 11.39 11.00
CA VAL A 328 5.80 10.83 12.05
C VAL A 328 6.30 9.46 12.49
N THR A 329 6.71 8.59 11.55
CA THR A 329 7.27 7.28 11.90
C THR A 329 8.66 7.41 12.55
N ALA A 330 9.50 8.33 12.08
CA ALA A 330 10.78 8.64 12.71
C ALA A 330 10.57 9.29 14.08
N PHE A 331 9.65 10.25 14.23
CA PHE A 331 9.32 10.90 15.48
C PHE A 331 8.71 9.93 16.49
N ALA A 332 7.77 9.08 16.07
CA ALA A 332 7.25 7.99 16.89
C ALA A 332 8.39 7.04 17.31
N SER A 333 9.29 6.68 16.40
CA SER A 333 10.47 5.86 16.71
C SER A 333 11.45 6.56 17.66
N MET A 334 11.62 7.88 17.55
CA MET A 334 12.46 8.70 18.43
C MET A 334 11.84 8.85 19.82
N LEU A 335 10.52 9.05 19.91
CA LEU A 335 9.78 9.06 21.18
C LEU A 335 9.84 7.70 21.88
N ILE A 336 9.80 6.62 21.09
CA ILE A 336 10.00 5.23 21.54
C ILE A 336 11.46 5.01 21.99
N ALA A 337 12.43 5.59 21.29
CA ALA A 337 13.87 5.42 21.54
C ALA A 337 14.46 6.41 22.57
N ALA A 338 13.69 7.38 23.07
CA ALA A 338 14.13 8.30 24.11
C ALA A 338 14.48 7.53 25.41
N PRO A 339 15.53 7.93 26.15
CA PRO A 339 16.14 7.07 27.16
C PRO A 339 15.16 6.84 28.32
N GLY A 340 14.73 5.59 28.49
CA GLY A 340 14.05 5.19 29.71
C GLY A 340 13.05 4.04 29.62
N ARG A 341 12.46 3.68 28.46
CA ARG A 341 11.36 2.68 28.47
C ARG A 341 11.27 1.67 27.32
N ILE A 342 12.24 1.59 26.41
CA ILE A 342 12.33 0.47 25.47
C ILE A 342 13.77 -0.05 25.45
N SER A 343 14.05 -0.97 26.37
CA SER A 343 15.04 -2.03 26.15
C SER A 343 14.76 -2.68 24.79
N PRO A 344 15.75 -3.21 24.04
CA PRO A 344 15.53 -4.05 22.85
C PRO A 344 14.81 -5.34 23.26
N SER A 345 13.57 -5.19 23.71
CA SER A 345 12.68 -6.25 24.11
C SER A 345 12.40 -7.01 22.82
N GLY A 346 12.84 -8.27 22.77
CA GLY A 346 12.65 -9.19 21.65
C GLY A 346 11.18 -9.52 21.38
N ARG A 347 10.32 -8.49 21.25
CA ARG A 347 8.89 -8.58 20.92
C ARG A 347 8.67 -9.15 19.52
N VAL A 348 9.68 -9.07 18.65
CA VAL A 348 9.73 -9.78 17.37
C VAL A 348 10.98 -10.66 17.40
N SER A 349 10.80 -11.98 17.24
CA SER A 349 11.95 -12.87 17.20
C SER A 349 12.83 -12.56 15.97
N PRO A 350 14.17 -12.64 16.07
CA PRO A 350 15.05 -12.39 14.92
C PRO A 350 14.73 -13.25 13.68
N PRO A 351 14.39 -14.56 13.82
CA PRO A 351 13.94 -15.35 12.67
C PRO A 351 12.66 -14.82 12.00
N TYR A 352 11.67 -14.36 12.77
CA TYR A 352 10.45 -13.78 12.21
C TYR A 352 10.71 -12.44 11.52
N ALA A 353 11.58 -11.60 12.09
CA ALA A 353 12.00 -10.34 11.47
C ALA A 353 12.74 -10.58 10.14
N LEU A 354 13.63 -11.59 10.11
CA LEU A 354 14.33 -11.98 8.89
C LEU A 354 13.37 -12.55 7.84
N ALA A 355 12.47 -13.47 8.23
CA ALA A 355 11.48 -14.05 7.33
C ALA A 355 10.56 -12.98 6.74
N PHE A 356 10.12 -12.01 7.56
CA PHE A 356 9.33 -10.87 7.11
C PHE A 356 10.10 -9.98 6.12
N ALA A 357 11.37 -9.65 6.40
CA ALA A 357 12.20 -8.86 5.51
C ALA A 357 12.47 -9.56 4.18
N VAL A 358 12.73 -10.87 4.20
CA VAL A 358 12.92 -11.70 3.00
C VAL A 358 11.63 -11.77 2.19
N LEU A 359 10.48 -11.99 2.84
CA LEU A 359 9.18 -12.00 2.17
C LEU A 359 8.90 -10.66 1.49
N LEU A 360 9.07 -9.54 2.21
CA LEU A 360 8.83 -8.21 1.68
C LEU A 360 9.79 -7.88 0.53
N GLY A 361 11.06 -8.23 0.65
CA GLY A 361 12.05 -8.08 -0.42
C GLY A 361 11.72 -8.92 -1.65
N THR A 362 11.23 -10.15 -1.45
CA THR A 362 10.80 -11.05 -2.54
C THR A 362 9.57 -10.49 -3.26
N VAL A 363 8.56 -10.03 -2.51
CA VAL A 363 7.37 -9.38 -3.08
C VAL A 363 7.76 -8.14 -3.87
N ALA A 364 8.60 -7.26 -3.32
CA ALA A 364 9.08 -6.07 -4.01
C ALA A 364 9.86 -6.39 -5.30
N PHE A 365 10.69 -7.43 -5.28
CA PHE A 365 11.42 -7.90 -6.46
C PHE A 365 10.46 -8.43 -7.54
N VAL A 366 9.52 -9.31 -7.17
CA VAL A 366 8.52 -9.85 -8.11
C VAL A 366 7.65 -8.74 -8.68
N GLU A 367 7.23 -7.79 -7.85
CA GLU A 367 6.46 -6.62 -8.27
C GLU A 367 7.24 -5.81 -9.32
N MET A 368 8.49 -5.42 -9.05
CA MET A 368 9.31 -4.70 -10.03
C MET A 368 9.57 -5.52 -11.30
N ALA A 369 9.85 -6.82 -11.17
CA ALA A 369 10.17 -7.67 -12.31
C ALA A 369 8.97 -7.85 -13.26
N VAL A 370 7.76 -7.99 -12.70
CA VAL A 370 6.52 -8.24 -13.46
C VAL A 370 5.86 -6.94 -13.93
N LEU A 371 5.80 -5.91 -13.09
CA LEU A 371 5.09 -4.66 -13.40
C LEU A 371 5.96 -3.61 -14.10
N VAL A 372 7.29 -3.70 -13.99
CA VAL A 372 8.23 -2.71 -14.54
C VAL A 372 9.20 -3.37 -15.53
N ASN A 373 10.26 -4.01 -15.04
CA ASN A 373 11.17 -4.88 -15.79
C ASN A 373 12.21 -5.53 -14.87
N LEU A 374 12.83 -6.60 -15.36
CA LEU A 374 13.83 -7.37 -14.64
C LEU A 374 15.09 -6.57 -14.28
N LEU A 375 15.55 -5.67 -15.16
CA LEU A 375 16.77 -4.88 -14.93
C LEU A 375 16.61 -3.95 -13.70
N ALA A 376 15.50 -3.23 -13.61
CA ALA A 376 15.20 -2.37 -12.47
C ALA A 376 15.04 -3.18 -11.17
N ALA A 377 14.45 -4.37 -11.25
CA ALA A 377 14.31 -5.29 -10.12
C ALA A 377 15.68 -5.79 -9.62
N LEU A 378 16.57 -6.20 -10.54
CA LEU A 378 17.93 -6.66 -10.20
C LEU A 378 18.79 -5.55 -9.61
N LEU A 379 18.72 -4.33 -10.14
CA LEU A 379 19.44 -3.17 -9.58
C LEU A 379 18.95 -2.83 -8.17
N SER A 380 17.63 -2.89 -7.93
CA SER A 380 17.05 -2.63 -6.60
C SER A 380 17.45 -3.72 -5.60
N LEU A 381 17.42 -4.99 -6.02
CA LEU A 381 17.88 -6.11 -5.20
C LEU A 381 19.37 -6.01 -4.90
N ALA A 382 20.20 -5.68 -5.89
CA ALA A 382 21.63 -5.48 -5.71
C ALA A 382 21.92 -4.34 -4.70
N ALA A 383 21.20 -3.21 -4.80
CA ALA A 383 21.33 -2.12 -3.83
C ALA A 383 20.95 -2.55 -2.41
N LEU A 384 19.86 -3.31 -2.25
CA LEU A 384 19.42 -3.85 -0.96
C LEU A 384 20.48 -4.78 -0.35
N LEU A 385 20.96 -5.76 -1.12
CA LEU A 385 21.96 -6.73 -0.66
C LEU A 385 23.29 -6.03 -0.35
N PHE A 386 23.70 -5.06 -1.17
CA PHE A 386 24.88 -4.25 -0.90
C PHE A 386 24.73 -3.44 0.40
N TYR A 387 23.59 -2.80 0.60
CA TYR A 387 23.32 -2.05 1.83
C TYR A 387 23.37 -2.94 3.09
N VAL A 388 22.79 -4.14 3.02
CA VAL A 388 22.74 -5.07 4.15
C VAL A 388 24.11 -5.69 4.40
N PHE A 389 24.67 -6.41 3.43
CA PHE A 389 25.87 -7.22 3.63
C PHE A 389 27.14 -6.39 3.57
N VAL A 390 27.27 -5.53 2.55
CA VAL A 390 28.50 -4.77 2.33
C VAL A 390 28.56 -3.59 3.29
N TYR A 391 27.53 -2.73 3.34
CA TYR A 391 27.57 -1.59 4.24
C TYR A 391 27.29 -1.95 5.70
N THR A 392 26.11 -2.48 6.01
CA THR A 392 25.61 -2.56 7.40
C THR A 392 26.36 -3.59 8.23
N VAL A 393 26.52 -4.80 7.71
CA VAL A 393 27.19 -5.90 8.40
C VAL A 393 28.71 -5.73 8.39
N TRP A 394 29.30 -5.39 7.24
CA TRP A 394 30.75 -5.38 7.08
C TRP A 394 31.39 -3.99 7.26
N LEU A 395 31.17 -3.06 6.34
CA LEU A 395 31.99 -1.84 6.25
C LEU A 395 31.73 -0.87 7.39
N LYS A 396 30.46 -0.73 7.83
CA LYS A 396 30.02 0.28 8.81
C LYS A 396 30.92 0.35 10.05
N ARG A 397 31.39 -0.80 10.55
CA ARG A 397 32.23 -0.90 11.75
C ARG A 397 33.69 -1.29 11.49
N SER A 398 34.10 -1.49 10.24
CA SER A 398 35.45 -2.02 9.92
C SER A 398 36.39 -1.03 9.24
N THR A 399 35.90 0.05 8.63
CA THR A 399 36.76 0.98 7.86
C THR A 399 36.28 2.43 7.87
N PRO A 400 37.17 3.44 7.80
CA PRO A 400 36.82 4.84 7.57
C PRO A 400 36.26 5.14 6.17
N GLN A 401 36.36 4.19 5.24
CA GLN A 401 35.71 4.26 3.92
C GLN A 401 34.27 3.74 3.93
N ASN A 402 33.70 3.49 5.11
CA ASN A 402 32.37 2.91 5.29
C ASN A 402 31.27 3.64 4.52
N ILE A 403 31.21 4.96 4.61
CA ILE A 403 30.19 5.78 3.94
C ILE A 403 30.52 6.02 2.46
N VAL A 404 31.80 5.95 2.08
CA VAL A 404 32.23 6.18 0.70
C VAL A 404 31.80 4.98 -0.14
N ILE A 405 32.27 3.78 0.24
CA ILE A 405 31.91 2.55 -0.45
C ILE A 405 30.44 2.21 -0.19
N GLY A 406 29.98 2.32 1.06
CA GLY A 406 28.58 2.08 1.43
C GLY A 406 27.58 3.01 0.76
N GLY A 407 28.02 4.23 0.39
CA GLY A 407 27.26 5.21 -0.36
C GLY A 407 26.81 4.71 -1.75
N ALA A 408 27.48 3.67 -2.29
CA ALA A 408 27.08 3.06 -3.56
C ALA A 408 25.62 2.61 -3.56
N ALA A 409 25.15 1.96 -2.48
CA ALA A 409 23.75 1.53 -2.40
C ALA A 409 22.78 2.72 -2.46
N GLY A 410 23.11 3.83 -1.80
CA GLY A 410 22.32 5.07 -1.84
C GLY A 410 22.35 5.78 -3.19
N ALA A 411 23.36 5.50 -4.02
CA ALA A 411 23.53 6.08 -5.34
C ALA A 411 22.85 5.28 -6.47
N VAL A 412 22.37 4.05 -6.22
CA VAL A 412 21.66 3.21 -7.21
C VAL A 412 20.29 3.75 -7.70
N PRO A 413 19.49 4.53 -6.94
CA PRO A 413 18.14 4.91 -7.38
C PRO A 413 18.03 5.60 -8.76
N PRO A 414 18.94 6.49 -9.20
CA PRO A 414 18.98 6.98 -10.57
C PRO A 414 19.09 5.87 -11.64
N LEU A 415 19.87 4.81 -11.39
CA LEU A 415 19.97 3.66 -12.32
C LEU A 415 18.65 2.90 -12.38
N VAL A 416 18.02 2.66 -11.22
CA VAL A 416 16.72 1.98 -11.14
C VAL A 416 15.65 2.79 -11.87
N GLY A 417 15.58 4.10 -11.62
CA GLY A 417 14.63 5.00 -12.27
C GLY A 417 14.83 5.06 -13.79
N TRP A 418 16.08 5.11 -14.25
CA TRP A 418 16.40 5.10 -15.68
C TRP A 418 16.05 3.76 -16.33
N ALA A 419 16.44 2.63 -15.72
CA ALA A 419 16.11 1.29 -16.21
C ALA A 419 14.59 1.04 -16.21
N ALA A 420 13.87 1.54 -15.20
CA ALA A 420 12.41 1.46 -15.13
C ALA A 420 11.74 2.17 -16.31
N ALA A 421 12.26 3.34 -16.72
CA ALA A 421 11.72 4.12 -17.81
C ALA A 421 12.15 3.65 -19.21
N THR A 422 13.36 3.10 -19.35
CA THR A 422 14.00 2.87 -20.67
C THR A 422 14.34 1.41 -20.97
N GLY A 423 14.31 0.52 -19.98
CA GLY A 423 14.66 -0.90 -20.11
C GLY A 423 16.16 -1.20 -20.25
N HIS A 424 17.03 -0.18 -20.28
CA HIS A 424 18.50 -0.33 -20.40
C HIS A 424 19.22 0.71 -19.54
N LEU A 425 20.56 0.68 -19.49
CA LEU A 425 21.37 1.71 -18.85
C LEU A 425 22.15 2.50 -19.90
N SER A 426 22.06 3.82 -19.83
CA SER A 426 22.85 4.74 -20.64
C SER A 426 24.01 5.31 -19.82
N LEU A 427 24.97 5.94 -20.50
CA LEU A 427 26.04 6.67 -19.84
C LEU A 427 25.49 7.80 -18.94
N THR A 428 24.38 8.44 -19.33
CA THR A 428 23.70 9.44 -18.50
C THR A 428 23.24 8.86 -17.16
N ALA A 429 22.65 7.66 -17.17
CA ALA A 429 22.23 6.99 -15.95
C ALA A 429 23.43 6.72 -15.02
N ILE A 430 24.54 6.26 -15.58
CA ILE A 430 25.79 6.00 -14.86
C ILE A 430 26.35 7.29 -14.27
N LEU A 431 26.36 8.40 -15.03
CA LEU A 431 26.82 9.69 -14.50
C LEU A 431 25.95 10.19 -13.35
N LEU A 432 24.62 10.02 -13.43
CA LEU A 432 23.73 10.36 -12.32
C LEU A 432 24.04 9.54 -11.06
N PHE A 433 24.30 8.24 -11.21
CA PHE A 433 24.80 7.40 -10.11
C PHE A 433 26.11 7.96 -9.53
N VAL A 434 27.10 8.25 -10.38
CA VAL A 434 28.41 8.74 -9.93
C VAL A 434 28.29 10.08 -9.21
N ILE A 435 27.40 10.98 -9.65
CA ILE A 435 27.15 12.27 -8.98
C ILE A 435 26.60 12.05 -7.56
N VAL A 436 25.59 11.19 -7.39
CA VAL A 436 25.04 10.89 -6.05
C VAL A 436 26.10 10.21 -5.18
N PHE A 437 26.89 9.30 -5.77
CA PHE A 437 27.98 8.62 -5.09
C PHE A 437 29.05 9.59 -4.59
N LEU A 438 29.58 10.46 -5.46
CA LEU A 438 30.61 11.45 -5.11
C LEU A 438 30.11 12.58 -4.21
N TRP A 439 28.80 12.84 -4.19
CA TRP A 439 28.17 13.76 -3.26
C TRP A 439 28.11 13.21 -1.83
N THR A 440 28.09 11.89 -1.66
CA THR A 440 27.93 11.24 -0.36
C THR A 440 29.07 11.61 0.62
N PRO A 441 30.36 11.53 0.26
CA PRO A 441 31.45 11.88 1.17
C PRO A 441 31.45 13.34 1.65
N PRO A 442 31.38 14.39 0.80
CA PRO A 442 31.38 15.76 1.29
C PRO A 442 30.14 16.10 2.12
N HIS A 443 29.00 15.44 1.88
CA HIS A 443 27.79 15.56 2.71
C HIS A 443 27.97 14.92 4.09
N PHE A 444 28.27 13.62 4.14
CA PHE A 444 28.33 12.87 5.39
C PHE A 444 29.55 13.20 6.26
N TRP A 445 30.70 13.50 5.66
CA TRP A 445 31.86 13.92 6.45
C TRP A 445 31.67 15.31 7.04
N ALA A 446 30.93 16.22 6.36
CA ALA A 446 30.56 17.49 6.97
C ALA A 446 29.69 17.30 8.22
N LEU A 447 28.74 16.35 8.20
CA LEU A 447 27.98 15.92 9.38
C LEU A 447 28.88 15.32 10.46
N ALA A 448 29.77 14.40 10.05
CA ALA A 448 30.64 13.69 10.97
C ALA A 448 31.62 14.62 11.71
N LEU A 449 32.00 15.77 11.13
CA LEU A 449 32.84 16.75 11.81
C LEU A 449 32.20 17.32 13.08
N PHE A 450 30.89 17.60 13.09
CA PHE A 450 30.19 18.14 14.27
C PHE A 450 29.38 17.11 15.06
N ARG A 451 29.48 15.83 14.65
CA ARG A 451 28.96 14.65 15.36
C ARG A 451 30.06 13.64 15.69
N ARG A 452 31.30 14.12 15.72
CA ARG A 452 32.50 13.29 15.89
C ARG A 452 32.44 12.47 17.18
N ASP A 453 32.10 13.12 18.29
CA ASP A 453 32.10 12.49 19.61
C ASP A 453 31.03 11.40 19.70
N ASP A 454 29.84 11.62 19.11
CA ASP A 454 28.78 10.60 19.01
C ASP A 454 29.28 9.36 18.24
N TYR A 455 30.02 9.54 17.15
CA TYR A 455 30.60 8.42 16.38
C TYR A 455 31.73 7.72 17.13
N ALA A 456 32.56 8.47 17.86
CA ALA A 456 33.61 7.91 18.70
C ALA A 456 33.04 7.07 19.85
N LEU A 457 32.03 7.59 20.55
CA LEU A 457 31.29 6.87 21.60
C LEU A 457 30.64 5.58 21.07
N ALA A 458 30.11 5.62 19.85
CA ALA A 458 29.52 4.46 19.20
C ALA A 458 30.54 3.48 18.59
N HIS A 459 31.84 3.73 18.74
CA HIS A 459 32.93 2.94 18.16
C HIS A 459 32.79 2.75 16.63
N VAL A 460 32.27 3.77 15.94
CA VAL A 460 32.16 3.76 14.48
C VAL A 460 33.38 4.48 13.92
N PRO A 461 34.21 3.83 13.07
CA PRO A 461 35.48 4.38 12.61
C PRO A 461 35.28 5.44 11.52
N MET A 462 34.51 6.50 11.78
CA MET A 462 34.33 7.59 10.83
C MET A 462 35.64 8.33 10.57
N LEU A 463 35.82 8.87 9.35
CA LEU A 463 37.06 9.56 8.96
C LEU A 463 37.57 10.62 9.97
N PRO A 464 36.74 11.51 10.57
CA PRO A 464 37.23 12.47 11.57
C PRO A 464 37.62 11.84 12.91
N VAL A 465 37.15 10.62 13.20
CA VAL A 465 37.56 9.85 14.38
C VAL A 465 38.91 9.18 14.14
N VAL A 466 39.14 8.63 12.94
CA VAL A 466 40.34 7.83 12.62
C VAL A 466 41.51 8.68 12.12
N ALA A 467 41.26 9.57 11.16
CA ALA A 467 42.30 10.38 10.49
C ALA A 467 42.33 11.83 10.98
N GLY A 468 41.43 12.20 11.89
CA GLY A 468 41.31 13.54 12.41
C GLY A 468 40.51 14.48 11.51
N GLU A 469 40.13 15.62 12.07
CA GLU A 469 39.22 16.54 11.41
C GLU A 469 39.88 17.30 10.25
N THR A 470 41.17 17.62 10.34
CA THR A 470 41.90 18.35 9.30
C THR A 470 41.97 17.56 8.00
N GLU A 471 42.31 16.27 8.06
CA GLU A 471 42.31 15.40 6.88
C GLU A 471 40.88 15.21 6.35
N THR A 472 39.89 15.07 7.23
CA THR A 472 38.48 15.01 6.82
C THR A 472 38.06 16.23 6.02
N ARG A 473 38.44 17.45 6.46
CA ARG A 473 38.16 18.69 5.73
C ARG A 473 38.85 18.73 4.37
N ARG A 474 40.09 18.24 4.27
CA ARG A 474 40.82 18.12 3.01
C ARG A 474 40.11 17.16 2.05
N GLN A 475 39.66 16.00 2.53
CA GLN A 475 38.91 15.04 1.73
C GLN A 475 37.56 15.60 1.26
N ILE A 476 36.84 16.37 2.10
CA ILE A 476 35.63 17.09 1.68
C ILE A 476 35.92 17.99 0.48
N VAL A 477 37.02 18.76 0.50
CA VAL A 477 37.40 19.63 -0.63
C VAL A 477 37.70 18.83 -1.88
N ILE A 478 38.52 17.77 -1.78
CA ILE A 478 38.90 16.93 -2.92
C ILE A 478 37.66 16.32 -3.58
N TYR A 479 36.80 15.66 -2.79
CA TYR A 479 35.59 15.04 -3.33
C TYR A 479 34.61 16.06 -3.88
N THR A 480 34.50 17.26 -3.29
CA THR A 480 33.64 18.33 -3.82
C THR A 480 34.13 18.81 -5.19
N VAL A 481 35.45 18.97 -5.37
CA VAL A 481 36.02 19.35 -6.67
C VAL A 481 35.76 18.27 -7.71
N VAL A 482 36.03 17.01 -7.39
CA VAL A 482 35.77 15.88 -8.31
C VAL A 482 34.30 15.77 -8.66
N LEU A 483 33.40 15.89 -7.68
CA LEU A 483 31.95 15.94 -7.89
C LEU A 483 31.59 17.02 -8.91
N VAL A 484 32.04 18.26 -8.69
CA VAL A 484 31.72 19.39 -9.58
C VAL A 484 32.22 19.13 -11.00
N LEU A 485 33.44 18.62 -11.17
CA LEU A 485 33.94 18.24 -12.50
C LEU A 485 33.05 17.20 -13.18
N VAL A 486 32.59 16.18 -12.45
CA VAL A 486 31.67 15.17 -13.00
C VAL A 486 30.30 15.75 -13.33
N THR A 487 29.79 16.72 -12.57
CA THR A 487 28.51 17.37 -12.92
C THR A 487 28.58 18.09 -14.28
N PHE A 488 29.72 18.67 -14.65
CA PHE A 488 29.88 19.27 -15.98
C PHE A 488 29.85 18.24 -17.12
N LEU A 489 30.23 16.98 -16.88
CA LEU A 489 30.18 15.92 -17.90
C LEU A 489 28.74 15.59 -18.34
N LEU A 490 27.73 15.90 -17.50
CA LEU A 490 26.33 15.74 -17.91
C LEU A 490 25.92 16.69 -19.05
N TYR A 491 26.56 17.86 -19.17
CA TYR A 491 26.23 18.82 -20.22
C TYR A 491 26.36 18.21 -21.63
N PRO A 492 27.53 17.69 -22.05
CA PRO A 492 27.67 17.05 -23.35
C PRO A 492 26.99 15.66 -23.42
N VAL A 493 27.05 14.85 -22.36
CA VAL A 493 26.57 13.45 -22.41
C VAL A 493 25.05 13.38 -22.44
N ALA A 494 24.38 14.19 -21.63
CA ALA A 494 22.91 14.23 -21.57
C ALA A 494 22.30 15.29 -22.48
N ARG A 495 23.11 15.95 -23.34
CA ARG A 495 22.69 17.03 -24.25
C ARG A 495 21.86 18.09 -23.53
N LEU A 496 22.33 18.54 -22.37
CA LEU A 496 21.67 19.58 -21.60
C LEU A 496 22.06 20.95 -22.14
N GLY A 497 21.22 21.94 -21.88
CA GLY A 497 21.33 23.29 -22.38
C GLY A 497 22.03 24.24 -21.41
N PRO A 498 22.02 25.54 -21.73
CA PRO A 498 22.67 26.57 -20.93
C PRO A 498 22.09 26.69 -19.51
N VAL A 499 20.80 26.38 -19.30
CA VAL A 499 20.17 26.50 -17.98
C VAL A 499 20.80 25.51 -17.02
N TYR A 500 21.02 24.27 -17.45
CA TYR A 500 21.76 23.30 -16.64
C TYR A 500 23.21 23.73 -16.43
N LEU A 501 23.93 24.11 -17.50
CA LEU A 501 25.35 24.43 -17.42
C LEU A 501 25.64 25.58 -16.45
N LEU A 502 24.87 26.67 -16.54
CA LEU A 502 25.01 27.82 -15.66
C LEU A 502 24.64 27.47 -14.21
N SER A 503 23.58 26.68 -14.02
CA SER A 503 23.17 26.23 -12.68
C SER A 503 24.22 25.33 -12.04
N ALA A 504 24.74 24.34 -12.77
CA ALA A 504 25.80 23.45 -12.31
C ALA A 504 27.07 24.23 -11.96
N GLY A 505 27.45 25.22 -12.79
CA GLY A 505 28.59 26.09 -12.52
C GLY A 505 28.41 26.94 -11.27
N PHE A 506 27.26 27.62 -11.12
CA PHE A 506 26.98 28.44 -9.95
C PHE A 506 26.93 27.62 -8.66
N LEU A 507 26.14 26.53 -8.66
CA LEU A 507 26.00 25.66 -7.50
C LEU A 507 27.33 24.98 -7.15
N GLY A 508 28.06 24.50 -8.15
CA GLY A 508 29.36 23.86 -7.94
C GLY A 508 30.41 24.81 -7.38
N ALA A 509 30.52 26.03 -7.93
CA ALA A 509 31.45 27.04 -7.43
C ALA A 509 31.13 27.43 -5.97
N ALA A 510 29.85 27.59 -5.63
CA ALA A 510 29.42 27.85 -4.27
C ALA A 510 29.78 26.69 -3.33
N PHE A 511 29.59 25.44 -3.75
CA PHE A 511 29.94 24.27 -2.94
C PHE A 511 31.45 24.20 -2.68
N VAL A 512 32.27 24.35 -3.71
CA VAL A 512 33.74 24.36 -3.59
C VAL A 512 34.20 25.50 -2.68
N MET A 513 33.62 26.70 -2.84
CA MET A 513 33.94 27.84 -1.97
C MET A 513 33.63 27.56 -0.50
N LEU A 514 32.48 26.94 -0.21
CA LEU A 514 32.10 26.56 1.15
C LEU A 514 33.02 25.47 1.71
N ALA A 515 33.39 24.47 0.91
CA ALA A 515 34.32 23.41 1.31
C ALA A 515 35.73 23.99 1.62
N VAL A 516 36.24 24.88 0.78
CA VAL A 516 37.52 25.57 1.02
C VAL A 516 37.46 26.47 2.26
N ARG A 517 36.35 27.20 2.46
CA ARG A 517 36.12 27.99 3.68
C ARG A 517 36.10 27.10 4.92
N LEU A 518 35.47 25.93 4.86
CA LEU A 518 35.49 24.94 5.93
C LEU A 518 36.92 24.49 6.24
N GLN A 519 37.73 24.20 5.22
CA GLN A 519 39.12 23.79 5.41
C GLN A 519 39.99 24.89 6.05
N ARG A 520 39.75 26.16 5.69
CA ARG A 520 40.49 27.31 6.23
C ARG A 520 40.05 27.71 7.64
N GLN A 521 38.75 27.78 7.88
CA GLN A 521 38.18 28.27 9.16
C GLN A 521 38.18 27.20 10.25
N GLN A 522 38.05 25.93 9.87
CA GLN A 522 37.99 24.78 10.78
C GLN A 522 36.95 24.89 11.91
N THR A 523 35.88 25.68 11.72
CA THR A 523 34.82 25.84 12.72
C THR A 523 33.67 24.87 12.51
N THR A 524 32.99 24.50 13.61
CA THR A 524 31.73 23.74 13.59
C THR A 524 30.65 24.43 12.75
N ALA A 525 30.55 25.75 12.84
CA ALA A 525 29.60 26.54 12.06
C ALA A 525 29.84 26.40 10.55
N ALA A 526 31.09 26.34 10.10
CA ALA A 526 31.40 26.10 8.70
C ALA A 526 31.00 24.69 8.26
N ALA A 527 31.18 23.67 9.12
CA ALA A 527 30.79 22.30 8.83
C ALA A 527 29.26 22.15 8.70
N VAL A 528 28.51 22.78 9.60
CA VAL A 528 27.04 22.86 9.52
C VAL A 528 26.56 23.56 8.24
N ARG A 529 27.24 24.63 7.81
CA ARG A 529 26.91 25.31 6.54
C ARG A 529 27.15 24.44 5.32
N VAL A 530 28.29 23.72 5.27
CA VAL A 530 28.58 22.78 4.18
C VAL A 530 27.55 21.66 4.16
N PHE A 531 27.23 21.07 5.31
CA PHE A 531 26.19 20.05 5.43
C PHE A 531 24.82 20.57 4.97
N GLY A 532 24.38 21.73 5.48
CA GLY A 532 23.12 22.35 5.09
C GLY A 532 23.05 22.66 3.60
N TYR A 533 24.11 23.22 3.01
CA TYR A 533 24.19 23.49 1.58
C TYR A 533 24.12 22.21 0.75
N SER A 534 24.85 21.17 1.15
CA SER A 534 24.90 19.90 0.43
C SER A 534 23.53 19.19 0.34
N ILE A 535 22.62 19.38 1.31
CA ILE A 535 21.24 18.88 1.25
C ILE A 535 20.50 19.46 0.04
N PHE A 536 20.62 20.77 -0.17
CA PHE A 536 19.93 21.46 -1.27
C PHE A 536 20.65 21.31 -2.61
N TYR A 537 21.99 21.19 -2.60
CA TYR A 537 22.80 21.14 -3.81
C TYR A 537 22.31 20.08 -4.82
N LEU A 538 22.13 18.83 -4.38
CA LEU A 538 21.75 17.73 -5.28
C LEU A 538 20.32 17.92 -5.82
N GLY A 539 19.39 18.37 -4.96
CA GLY A 539 18.02 18.66 -5.34
C GLY A 539 17.92 19.80 -6.36
N LEU A 540 18.65 20.90 -6.14
CA LEU A 540 18.70 22.04 -7.06
C LEU A 540 19.37 21.68 -8.38
N LEU A 541 20.44 20.87 -8.36
CA LEU A 541 21.12 20.42 -9.57
C LEU A 541 20.20 19.56 -10.45
N PHE A 542 19.47 18.61 -9.85
CA PHE A 542 18.49 17.79 -10.58
C PHE A 542 17.26 18.60 -11.01
N ALA A 543 16.80 19.56 -10.21
CA ALA A 543 15.73 20.48 -10.62
C ALA A 543 16.15 21.33 -11.83
N ALA A 544 17.39 21.83 -11.87
CA ALA A 544 17.93 22.54 -13.01
C ALA A 544 17.98 21.66 -14.28
N MET A 545 18.37 20.38 -14.13
CA MET A 545 18.35 19.41 -15.24
C MET A 545 16.94 19.18 -15.79
N VAL A 546 15.94 19.05 -14.91
CA VAL A 546 14.52 18.90 -15.32
C VAL A 546 14.02 20.17 -15.99
N ALA A 547 14.27 21.35 -15.40
CA ALA A 547 13.85 22.63 -15.95
C ALA A 547 14.45 22.88 -17.34
N ASP A 548 15.75 22.60 -17.51
CA ASP A 548 16.44 22.71 -18.79
C ASP A 548 15.81 21.79 -19.86
N ARG A 549 15.52 20.53 -19.52
CA ARG A 549 14.83 19.61 -20.44
C ARG A 549 13.41 20.05 -20.81
N LEU A 550 12.68 20.66 -19.87
CA LEU A 550 11.33 21.17 -20.13
C LEU A 550 11.34 22.43 -21.00
N LEU A 551 12.42 23.22 -20.98
CA LEU A 551 12.56 24.41 -21.83
C LEU A 551 13.03 24.07 -23.25
N GLN A 552 13.63 22.89 -23.45
CA GLN A 552 14.04 22.39 -24.76
C GLN A 552 12.94 21.58 -25.48
N ALA A 553 11.94 21.09 -24.74
CA ALA A 553 10.79 20.35 -25.27
C ALA A 553 9.70 21.32 -25.76
#